data_AF-A0A1L8FTB4-F1
#
_entry.id   AF-A0A1L8FTB4-F1
#
_cell.length_a   1.000
_cell.length_b   1.000
_cell.length_c   1.000
_cell.angle_alpha   90.00
_cell.angle_beta   90.00
_cell.angle_gamma   90.00
#
_symmetry.space_group_name_H-M   'P 1'
#
loop_
_entity.id
_entity.type
_entity.pdbx_description
1 polymer ?
#
loop_
_entity_poly.entity_id
_entity_poly.type
_entity_poly.pdbx_seq_one_letter_code
_entity_poly.pdbx_strand_id
1 'polypeptide(L)'
;MNFSKWNFLMTIFGIFTLVSDFGVDLWIAVKYFQQGLHVCSLLTIFFIIISNVIINVFSYAWFKDDCSEGNTRKLRWVCFIHVLMAGTFLRYWYAVKCGYRAAMSPHSEEDVTKTNKKAVDAMTDLSMLRCFKTFLESTPQLILQIYILMEHGQITLLQYASIIISVSSISWSTVDYHMSLRSSLEHKKEISFGFPAFTYVLYKLLTLTSWILSLVFLLACNVYIFAAFLSILWILGLCWAWKQNTEFCTKMRLEILYRIVVAVILVFTFFNVKGQRTRIPISVYYTFRVLATIGILILCFFVKDSLNHNLITIFSIALVLALGLGIMSLILYYFLFHPTLHSKDQNQDAVDGHVERIRSHYFLNQ
;
A
#
# COMPACT_ATOMS: atom_id res chain seq x y z
N MET A 1 10.76 -2.60 -21.05
CA MET A 1 9.30 -2.55 -21.33
C MET A 1 8.98 -1.30 -22.15
N ASN A 2 8.10 -1.38 -23.15
CA ASN A 2 7.56 -0.18 -23.82
C ASN A 2 6.38 0.34 -23.00
N PHE A 3 6.43 1.59 -22.55
CA PHE A 3 5.33 2.23 -21.86
C PHE A 3 4.15 2.39 -22.83
N SER A 4 3.10 1.60 -22.65
CA SER A 4 2.00 1.53 -23.60
C SER A 4 1.04 2.71 -23.47
N LYS A 5 0.23 2.94 -24.51
CA LYS A 5 -0.90 3.90 -24.45
C LYS A 5 -1.91 3.55 -23.35
N TRP A 6 -2.05 2.27 -23.02
CA TRP A 6 -2.87 1.81 -21.91
C TRP A 6 -2.31 2.25 -20.56
N ASN A 7 -1.01 2.09 -20.34
CA ASN A 7 -0.34 2.54 -19.11
C ASN A 7 -0.49 4.06 -18.93
N PHE A 8 -0.42 4.81 -20.03
CA PHE A 8 -0.67 6.25 -20.03
C PHE A 8 -2.11 6.58 -19.61
N LEU A 9 -3.11 5.91 -20.19
CA LEU A 9 -4.53 6.10 -19.83
C LEU A 9 -4.78 5.79 -18.35
N MET A 10 -4.19 4.70 -17.83
CA MET A 10 -4.27 4.33 -16.42
C MET A 10 -3.64 5.39 -15.50
N THR A 11 -2.59 6.07 -15.96
CA THR A 11 -1.96 7.18 -15.21
C THR A 11 -2.91 8.38 -15.11
N ILE A 12 -3.63 8.71 -16.19
CA ILE A 12 -4.64 9.78 -16.19
C ILE A 12 -5.80 9.41 -15.26
N PHE A 13 -6.30 8.18 -15.35
CA PHE A 13 -7.34 7.68 -14.45
C PHE A 13 -6.92 7.79 -12.99
N GLY A 14 -5.63 7.52 -12.69
CA GLY A 14 -5.07 7.69 -11.35
C GLY A 14 -5.14 9.11 -10.78
N ILE A 15 -5.23 10.16 -11.61
CA ILE A 15 -5.44 11.54 -11.15
C ILE A 15 -6.89 11.72 -10.69
N PHE A 16 -7.84 11.18 -11.44
CA PHE A 16 -9.25 11.23 -11.08
C PHE A 16 -9.51 10.51 -9.75
N THR A 17 -8.89 9.34 -9.55
CA THR A 17 -8.99 8.62 -8.28
C THR A 17 -8.35 9.41 -7.13
N LEU A 18 -7.21 10.08 -7.35
CA LEU A 18 -6.58 10.92 -6.31
C LEU A 18 -7.51 12.03 -5.82
N VAL A 19 -8.13 12.77 -6.75
CA VAL A 19 -9.04 13.87 -6.42
C VAL A 19 -10.30 13.34 -5.74
N SER A 20 -10.82 12.22 -6.22
CA SER A 20 -12.00 11.57 -5.64
C SER A 20 -11.73 11.09 -4.22
N ASP A 21 -10.61 10.42 -3.99
CA ASP A 21 -10.20 9.95 -2.66
C ASP A 21 -10.12 11.12 -1.68
N PHE A 22 -9.40 12.20 -2.03
CA PHE A 22 -9.29 13.38 -1.17
C PHE A 22 -10.66 14.00 -0.82
N GLY A 23 -11.56 14.07 -1.80
CA GLY A 23 -12.92 14.55 -1.58
C GLY A 23 -13.75 13.64 -0.67
N VAL A 24 -13.66 12.33 -0.86
CA VAL A 24 -14.34 11.32 -0.05
C VAL A 24 -13.81 11.32 1.39
N ASP A 25 -12.48 11.40 1.57
CA ASP A 25 -11.82 11.42 2.89
C ASP A 25 -12.32 12.63 3.71
N LEU A 26 -12.38 13.82 3.10
CA LEU A 26 -12.92 15.04 3.73
C LEU A 26 -14.42 14.94 4.01
N TRP A 27 -15.20 14.42 3.05
CA TRP A 27 -16.64 14.23 3.22
C TRP A 27 -16.95 13.31 4.40
N ILE A 28 -16.21 12.20 4.55
CA ILE A 28 -16.36 11.27 5.66
C ILE A 28 -16.03 11.96 7.00
N ALA A 29 -14.96 12.74 7.06
CA ALA A 29 -14.60 13.49 8.27
C ALA A 29 -15.70 14.46 8.71
N VAL A 30 -16.27 15.22 7.77
CA VAL A 30 -17.38 16.15 8.03
C VAL A 30 -18.65 15.39 8.43
N LYS A 31 -18.95 14.27 7.76
CA LYS A 31 -20.11 13.45 8.09
C LYS A 31 -20.04 12.91 9.51
N TYR A 32 -18.89 12.41 9.96
CA TYR A 32 -18.72 11.97 11.35
C TYR A 32 -18.88 13.12 12.34
N PHE A 33 -18.41 14.32 12.01
CA PHE A 33 -18.60 15.49 12.86
C PHE A 33 -20.09 15.86 12.99
N GLN A 34 -20.83 15.90 11.88
CA GLN A 34 -22.26 16.20 11.85
C GLN A 34 -23.10 15.15 12.60
N GLN A 35 -22.65 13.90 12.62
CA GLN A 35 -23.31 12.80 13.33
C GLN A 35 -22.96 12.74 14.83
N GLY A 36 -22.16 13.68 15.36
CA GLY A 36 -21.73 13.70 16.76
C GLY A 36 -20.60 12.71 17.10
N LEU A 37 -20.06 11.99 16.10
CA LEU A 37 -18.94 11.06 16.24
C LEU A 37 -17.60 11.81 16.22
N HIS A 38 -17.40 12.71 17.19
CA HIS A 38 -16.26 13.63 17.22
C HIS A 38 -14.90 12.91 17.27
N VAL A 39 -14.78 11.84 18.05
CA VAL A 39 -13.54 11.05 18.12
C VAL A 39 -13.21 10.42 16.77
N CYS A 40 -14.22 9.86 16.09
CA CYS A 40 -14.04 9.26 14.77
C CYS A 40 -13.63 10.32 13.73
N SER A 41 -14.27 11.48 13.74
CA SER A 41 -13.93 12.61 12.88
C SER A 41 -12.48 13.10 13.09
N LEU A 42 -12.08 13.30 14.35
CA LEU A 42 -10.72 13.70 14.71
C LEU A 42 -9.69 12.65 14.27
N LEU A 43 -9.99 11.37 14.43
CA LEU A 43 -9.13 10.28 14.01
C LEU A 43 -8.98 10.22 12.48
N THR A 44 -10.08 10.40 11.73
CA THR A 44 -10.05 10.50 10.26
C THR A 44 -9.19 11.69 9.80
N ILE A 45 -9.35 12.87 10.39
CA ILE A 45 -8.54 14.05 10.08
C ILE A 45 -7.06 13.81 10.42
N PHE A 46 -6.78 13.18 11.57
CA PHE A 46 -5.42 12.82 11.94
C PHE A 46 -4.77 11.92 10.88
N PHE A 47 -5.48 10.88 10.43
CA PHE A 47 -5.00 10.00 9.37
C PHE A 47 -4.74 10.73 8.04
N ILE A 48 -5.62 11.65 7.63
CA ILE A 48 -5.43 12.49 6.43
C ILE A 48 -4.16 13.34 6.56
N ILE A 49 -3.95 13.97 7.71
CA ILE A 49 -2.81 14.88 7.90
C ILE A 49 -1.49 14.10 7.96
N ILE A 50 -1.42 13.06 8.78
CA ILE A 50 -0.17 12.31 8.99
C ILE A 50 0.28 11.60 7.72
N SER A 51 -0.63 11.00 6.96
CA SER A 51 -0.31 10.35 5.68
C SER A 51 0.23 11.38 4.68
N ASN A 52 -0.43 12.52 4.53
CA ASN A 52 -0.02 13.56 3.59
C ASN A 52 1.33 14.16 3.96
N VAL A 53 1.60 14.39 5.24
CA VAL A 53 2.91 14.85 5.70
C VAL A 53 4.00 13.86 5.33
N ILE A 54 3.81 12.56 5.64
CA ILE A 54 4.79 11.52 5.34
C ILE A 54 5.02 11.40 3.83
N ILE A 55 3.96 11.36 3.03
CA ILE A 55 4.02 11.28 1.56
C ILE A 55 4.77 12.48 0.98
N ASN A 56 4.50 13.69 1.47
CA ASN A 56 5.18 14.90 1.01
C ASN A 56 6.67 14.89 1.38
N VAL A 57 7.03 14.37 2.56
CA VAL A 57 8.45 14.22 2.96
C VAL A 57 9.20 13.27 2.01
N PHE A 58 8.64 12.08 1.73
CA PHE A 58 9.26 11.15 0.77
C PHE A 58 9.30 11.71 -0.64
N SER A 59 8.18 12.23 -1.13
CA SER A 59 8.09 12.81 -2.47
C SER A 59 9.10 13.94 -2.67
N TYR A 60 9.24 14.84 -1.70
CA TYR A 60 10.22 15.93 -1.77
C TYR A 60 11.66 15.40 -1.77
N ALA A 61 11.97 14.45 -0.88
CA ALA A 61 13.31 13.89 -0.80
C ALA A 61 13.73 13.23 -2.11
N TRP A 62 12.85 12.43 -2.71
CA TRP A 62 13.11 11.81 -4.01
C TRP A 62 13.23 12.86 -5.13
N PHE A 63 12.41 13.92 -5.13
CA PHE A 63 12.51 14.99 -6.15
C PHE A 63 13.82 15.76 -6.03
N LYS A 64 14.28 15.98 -4.79
CA LYS A 64 15.56 16.59 -4.51
C LYS A 64 16.70 15.72 -5.03
N ASP A 65 16.63 14.42 -4.79
CA ASP A 65 17.64 13.47 -5.25
C ASP A 65 17.67 13.39 -6.79
N ASP A 66 16.56 13.60 -7.49
CA ASP A 66 16.46 13.59 -8.96
C ASP A 66 16.83 14.91 -9.64
N CYS A 67 16.81 16.03 -8.91
CA CYS A 67 17.28 17.30 -9.45
C CYS A 67 18.81 17.34 -9.46
N SER A 68 19.41 17.66 -10.61
CA SER A 68 20.85 17.91 -10.69
C SER A 68 21.25 19.11 -9.84
N GLU A 69 22.44 19.01 -9.23
CA GLU A 69 23.08 20.07 -8.45
C GLU A 69 23.28 21.30 -9.35
N GLY A 70 22.36 22.27 -9.28
CA GLY A 70 22.42 23.48 -10.09
C GLY A 70 21.09 24.20 -10.27
N ASN A 71 19.95 23.49 -10.22
CA ASN A 71 18.63 24.12 -10.43
C ASN A 71 17.92 24.53 -9.13
N THR A 72 18.54 25.45 -8.38
CA THR A 72 18.08 25.90 -7.06
C THR A 72 16.70 26.58 -7.08
N ARG A 73 16.35 27.26 -8.18
CA ARG A 73 15.02 27.89 -8.35
C ARG A 73 13.91 26.84 -8.45
N LYS A 74 14.11 25.81 -9.28
CA LYS A 74 13.15 24.70 -9.41
C LYS A 74 12.97 23.99 -8.07
N LEU A 75 14.07 23.73 -7.34
CA LEU A 75 14.00 23.06 -6.04
C LEU A 75 13.22 23.89 -5.00
N ARG A 76 13.36 25.23 -5.01
CA ARG A 76 12.56 26.11 -4.14
C ARG A 76 11.06 26.03 -4.45
N TRP A 77 10.67 26.04 -5.72
CA TRP A 77 9.26 25.86 -6.11
C TRP A 77 8.72 24.49 -5.72
N VAL A 78 9.50 23.43 -5.93
CA VAL A 78 9.13 22.07 -5.51
C VAL A 78 8.95 22.03 -3.99
N CYS A 79 9.88 22.62 -3.22
CA CYS A 79 9.76 22.71 -1.77
C CYS A 79 8.48 23.43 -1.35
N PHE A 80 8.18 24.60 -1.94
CA PHE A 80 6.97 25.36 -1.66
C PHE A 80 5.69 24.54 -1.88
N ILE A 81 5.59 23.81 -3.00
CA ILE A 81 4.44 22.95 -3.29
C ILE A 81 4.28 21.83 -2.25
N HIS A 82 5.38 21.23 -1.77
CA HIS A 82 5.32 20.19 -0.74
C HIS A 82 4.98 20.74 0.64
N VAL A 83 5.39 21.97 0.96
CA VAL A 83 4.97 22.66 2.20
C VAL A 83 3.46 22.92 2.18
N LEU A 84 2.88 23.21 1.01
CA LEU A 84 1.43 23.30 0.82
C LEU A 84 0.73 21.92 0.75
N MET A 85 1.42 20.82 1.06
CA MET A 85 0.93 19.44 0.99
C MET A 85 0.48 18.98 -0.41
N ALA A 86 0.79 19.74 -1.46
CA ALA A 86 0.39 19.46 -2.84
C ALA A 86 1.45 18.66 -3.63
N GLY A 87 2.45 18.08 -2.96
CA GLY A 87 3.53 17.32 -3.60
C GLY A 87 3.05 16.09 -4.38
N THR A 88 1.98 15.44 -3.92
CA THR A 88 1.36 14.30 -4.63
C THR A 88 0.85 14.71 -6.01
N PHE A 89 0.19 15.87 -6.14
CA PHE A 89 -0.26 16.38 -7.44
C PHE A 89 0.91 16.63 -8.39
N LEU A 90 2.02 17.18 -7.86
CA LEU A 90 3.24 17.39 -8.65
C LEU A 90 3.86 16.07 -9.13
N ARG A 91 3.84 15.01 -8.31
CA ARG A 91 4.27 13.66 -8.70
C ARG A 91 3.41 13.08 -9.82
N TYR A 92 2.09 13.18 -9.69
CA TYR A 92 1.17 12.74 -10.74
C TYR A 92 1.38 13.49 -12.05
N TRP A 93 1.53 14.81 -11.99
CA TRP A 93 1.85 15.63 -13.16
C TRP A 93 3.16 15.18 -13.83
N TYR A 94 4.21 14.93 -13.04
CA TYR A 94 5.48 14.44 -13.55
C TYR A 94 5.36 13.05 -14.20
N ALA A 95 4.62 12.13 -13.58
CA ALA A 95 4.36 10.80 -14.13
C ALA A 95 3.59 10.85 -15.45
N VAL A 96 2.55 11.69 -15.55
CA VAL A 96 1.82 11.93 -16.82
C VAL A 96 2.74 12.50 -17.88
N LYS A 97 3.59 13.47 -17.54
CA LYS A 97 4.54 14.07 -18.49
C LYS A 97 5.54 13.04 -19.02
N CYS A 98 6.10 12.19 -18.16
CA CYS A 98 7.00 11.12 -18.55
C CYS A 98 6.27 10.05 -19.39
N GLY A 99 5.09 9.63 -18.95
CA GLY A 99 4.27 8.64 -19.65
C GLY A 99 3.82 9.10 -21.04
N TYR A 100 3.47 10.39 -21.19
CA TYR A 100 3.12 10.97 -22.49
C TYR A 100 4.30 10.91 -23.47
N ARG A 101 5.50 11.33 -23.02
CA ARG A 101 6.72 11.26 -23.84
C ARG A 101 7.06 9.83 -24.23
N ALA A 102 6.92 8.90 -23.29
CA ALA A 102 7.18 7.48 -23.55
C ALA A 102 6.17 6.86 -24.53
N ALA A 103 4.89 7.25 -24.48
CA ALA A 103 3.82 6.66 -25.29
C ALA A 103 3.63 7.32 -26.67
N MET A 104 4.01 8.59 -26.84
CA MET A 104 3.65 9.40 -28.00
C MET A 104 4.83 9.93 -28.83
N SER A 105 6.07 9.81 -28.37
CA SER A 105 7.22 10.38 -29.09
C SER A 105 7.91 9.36 -30.01
N PRO A 106 8.09 9.66 -31.32
CA PRO A 106 8.92 8.86 -32.23
C PRO A 106 10.40 9.20 -32.00
N HIS A 107 11.15 8.30 -31.38
CA HIS A 107 12.56 8.48 -31.07
C HIS A 107 13.41 7.29 -31.53
N SER A 108 14.73 7.48 -31.55
CA SER A 108 15.73 6.41 -31.74
C SER A 108 15.58 5.31 -30.67
N GLU A 109 16.01 4.08 -30.93
CA GLU A 109 15.86 2.96 -29.98
C GLU A 109 16.48 3.23 -28.59
N GLU A 110 17.58 3.98 -28.54
CA GLU A 110 18.28 4.33 -27.30
C GLU A 110 17.49 5.36 -26.46
N ASP A 111 16.94 6.39 -27.12
CA ASP A 111 16.11 7.41 -26.48
C ASP A 111 14.76 6.85 -25.99
N VAL A 112 14.19 5.89 -26.74
CA VAL A 112 12.97 5.16 -26.34
C VAL A 112 13.21 4.39 -25.04
N THR A 113 14.34 3.68 -24.94
CA THR A 113 14.67 2.89 -23.75
C THR A 113 14.85 3.79 -22.51
N LYS A 114 15.56 4.90 -22.65
CA LYS A 114 15.76 5.89 -21.58
C LYS A 114 14.47 6.55 -21.14
N THR A 115 13.59 6.90 -22.09
CA THR A 115 12.30 7.55 -21.80
C THR A 115 11.32 6.59 -21.14
N ASN A 116 11.27 5.34 -21.60
CA ASN A 116 10.47 4.28 -20.98
C ASN A 116 10.91 4.02 -19.54
N LYS A 117 12.23 3.90 -19.29
CA LYS A 117 12.76 3.71 -17.93
C LYS A 117 12.32 4.84 -17.00
N LYS A 118 12.45 6.10 -17.43
CA LYS A 118 11.97 7.26 -16.65
C LYS A 118 10.47 7.23 -16.34
N ALA A 119 9.64 6.77 -17.28
CA ALA A 119 8.20 6.65 -17.07
C ALA A 119 7.85 5.52 -16.09
N VAL A 120 8.53 4.38 -16.21
CA VAL A 120 8.38 3.25 -15.27
C VAL A 120 8.83 3.66 -13.86
N ASP A 121 10.01 4.28 -13.72
CA ASP A 121 10.51 4.75 -12.42
C ASP A 121 9.55 5.75 -11.77
N ALA A 122 9.01 6.71 -12.54
CA ALA A 122 8.03 7.67 -12.04
C ALA A 122 6.73 6.99 -11.57
N MET A 123 6.31 5.92 -12.22
CA MET A 123 5.13 5.14 -11.83
C MET A 123 5.40 4.27 -10.60
N THR A 124 6.61 3.72 -10.47
CA THR A 124 7.05 2.99 -9.26
C THR A 124 7.08 3.90 -8.05
N ASP A 125 7.64 5.10 -8.16
CA ASP A 125 7.60 6.10 -7.07
C ASP A 125 6.15 6.42 -6.68
N LEU A 126 5.28 6.62 -7.68
CA LEU A 126 3.89 6.97 -7.45
C LEU A 126 3.10 5.85 -6.75
N SER A 127 3.27 4.60 -7.22
CA SER A 127 2.62 3.44 -6.62
C SER A 127 3.13 3.18 -5.19
N MET A 128 4.40 3.48 -4.91
CA MET A 128 4.95 3.42 -3.55
C MET A 128 4.33 4.47 -2.62
N LEU A 129 4.25 5.73 -3.05
CA LEU A 129 3.57 6.78 -2.26
C LEU A 129 2.08 6.47 -2.04
N ARG A 130 1.42 5.89 -3.05
CA ARG A 130 0.03 5.43 -2.92
C ARG A 130 -0.08 4.31 -1.88
N CYS A 131 0.80 3.32 -1.93
CA CYS A 131 0.89 2.24 -0.94
C CYS A 131 1.04 2.81 0.49
N PHE A 132 1.90 3.81 0.69
CA PHE A 132 2.02 4.51 1.98
C PHE A 132 0.71 5.17 2.40
N LYS A 133 0.07 5.96 1.52
CA LYS A 133 -1.24 6.57 1.80
C LYS A 133 -2.26 5.53 2.24
N THR A 134 -2.36 4.45 1.46
CA THR A 134 -3.33 3.39 1.65
C THR A 134 -3.26 2.76 3.05
N PHE A 135 -2.06 2.52 3.59
CA PHE A 135 -1.91 1.89 4.91
C PHE A 135 -1.86 2.89 6.07
N LEU A 136 -1.40 4.12 5.84
CA LEU A 136 -1.40 5.17 6.87
C LEU A 136 -2.77 5.81 7.06
N GLU A 137 -3.62 5.77 6.03
CA GLU A 137 -4.91 6.49 6.00
C GLU A 137 -6.10 5.59 5.67
N SER A 138 -6.15 5.05 4.45
CA SER A 138 -7.36 4.36 3.96
C SER A 138 -7.68 3.09 4.76
N THR A 139 -6.67 2.34 5.21
CA THR A 139 -6.87 1.09 5.97
C THR A 139 -7.38 1.35 7.39
N PRO A 140 -6.77 2.23 8.20
CA PRO A 140 -7.33 2.64 9.49
C PRO A 140 -8.73 3.25 9.40
N GLN A 141 -8.99 4.10 8.39
CA GLN A 141 -10.32 4.66 8.16
C GLN A 141 -11.36 3.60 7.80
N LEU A 142 -10.99 2.58 7.02
CA LEU A 142 -11.86 1.46 6.70
C LEU A 142 -12.19 0.63 7.96
N ILE A 143 -11.22 0.39 8.84
CA ILE A 143 -11.47 -0.27 10.15
C ILE A 143 -12.51 0.54 10.95
N LEU A 144 -12.34 1.86 11.02
CA LEU A 144 -13.27 2.76 11.70
C LEU A 144 -14.67 2.73 11.06
N GLN A 145 -14.76 2.74 9.73
CA GLN A 145 -16.01 2.68 8.99
C GLN A 145 -16.78 1.39 9.27
N ILE A 146 -16.10 0.24 9.26
CA ILE A 146 -16.73 -1.06 9.55
C ILE A 146 -17.14 -1.14 11.02
N TYR A 147 -16.33 -0.61 11.94
CA TYR A 147 -16.66 -0.56 13.37
C TYR A 147 -17.96 0.23 13.64
N ILE A 148 -18.07 1.46 13.10
CA ILE A 148 -19.29 2.28 13.23
C ILE A 148 -20.50 1.57 12.64
N LEU A 149 -20.31 0.88 11.51
CA LEU A 149 -21.37 0.12 10.86
C LEU A 149 -21.86 -1.05 11.71
N MET A 150 -20.94 -1.77 12.35
CA MET A 150 -21.27 -2.85 13.27
C MET A 150 -22.04 -2.36 14.50
N GLU A 151 -21.74 -1.17 15.00
CA GLU A 151 -22.41 -0.58 16.17
C GLU A 151 -23.84 -0.11 15.86
N HIS A 152 -24.08 0.45 14.67
CA HIS A 152 -25.39 0.98 14.28
C HIS A 152 -26.40 -0.09 13.84
N GLY A 153 -25.97 -1.34 13.61
CA GLY A 153 -26.83 -2.51 13.40
C GLY A 153 -27.67 -2.55 12.10
N GLN A 154 -27.76 -1.44 11.35
CA GLN A 154 -28.41 -1.39 10.04
C GLN A 154 -27.40 -1.06 8.95
N ILE A 155 -27.34 -1.92 7.95
CA ILE A 155 -26.41 -1.77 6.83
C ILE A 155 -27.21 -1.53 5.56
N THR A 156 -26.98 -0.37 4.94
CA THR A 156 -27.51 -0.06 3.61
C THR A 156 -26.65 -0.72 2.53
N LEU A 157 -27.26 -1.06 1.38
CA LEU A 157 -26.55 -1.65 0.24
C LEU A 157 -25.37 -0.77 -0.23
N LEU A 158 -25.53 0.56 -0.14
CA LEU A 158 -24.49 1.52 -0.49
C LEU A 158 -23.28 1.44 0.46
N GLN A 159 -23.50 1.22 1.76
CA GLN A 159 -22.41 1.04 2.73
C GLN A 159 -21.65 -0.26 2.48
N TYR A 160 -22.35 -1.36 2.17
CA TYR A 160 -21.70 -2.61 1.76
C TYR A 160 -20.84 -2.42 0.51
N ALA A 161 -21.39 -1.77 -0.52
CA ALA A 161 -20.65 -1.46 -1.74
C ALA A 161 -19.41 -0.61 -1.45
N SER A 162 -19.54 0.41 -0.59
CA SER A 162 -18.42 1.25 -0.17
C SER A 162 -17.30 0.43 0.50
N ILE A 163 -17.63 -0.47 1.43
CA ILE A 163 -16.61 -1.33 2.08
C ILE A 163 -15.91 -2.22 1.06
N ILE A 164 -16.67 -2.87 0.15
CA ILE A 164 -16.10 -3.74 -0.88
C ILE A 164 -15.16 -2.96 -1.80
N ILE A 165 -15.57 -1.77 -2.23
CA ILE A 165 -14.75 -0.88 -3.06
C ILE A 165 -13.48 -0.46 -2.32
N SER A 166 -13.58 -0.07 -1.04
CA SER A 166 -12.43 0.34 -0.24
C SER A 166 -11.42 -0.79 -0.05
N VAL A 167 -11.86 -2.00 0.33
CA VAL A 167 -10.96 -3.15 0.51
C VAL A 167 -10.31 -3.54 -0.83
N SER A 168 -11.07 -3.47 -1.93
CA SER A 168 -10.56 -3.74 -3.28
C SER A 168 -9.51 -2.73 -3.70
N SER A 169 -9.74 -1.44 -3.43
CA SER A 169 -8.79 -0.36 -3.70
C SER A 169 -7.48 -0.53 -2.92
N ILE A 170 -7.56 -0.83 -1.63
CA ILE A 170 -6.36 -1.09 -0.79
C ILE A 170 -5.55 -2.27 -1.34
N SER A 171 -6.24 -3.35 -1.69
CA SER A 171 -5.61 -4.56 -2.23
C SER A 171 -4.98 -4.30 -3.58
N TRP A 172 -5.68 -3.59 -4.47
CA TRP A 172 -5.16 -3.17 -5.77
C TRP A 172 -3.93 -2.28 -5.62
N SER A 173 -3.91 -1.31 -4.71
CA SER A 173 -2.74 -0.46 -4.48
C SER A 173 -1.51 -1.26 -4.02
N THR A 174 -1.72 -2.32 -3.25
CA THR A 174 -0.62 -3.21 -2.83
C THR A 174 -0.04 -3.98 -4.01
N VAL A 175 -0.93 -4.47 -4.90
CA VAL A 175 -0.51 -5.21 -6.10
C VAL A 175 0.13 -4.29 -7.14
N ASP A 176 -0.43 -3.10 -7.36
CA ASP A 176 0.09 -2.09 -8.27
C ASP A 176 1.52 -1.69 -7.90
N TYR A 177 1.80 -1.49 -6.61
CA TYR A 177 3.15 -1.27 -6.10
C TYR A 177 4.07 -2.46 -6.44
N HIS A 178 3.67 -3.68 -6.11
CA HIS A 178 4.50 -4.87 -6.33
C HIS A 178 4.77 -5.10 -7.83
N MET A 179 3.78 -4.84 -8.70
CA MET A 179 3.94 -4.92 -10.14
C MET A 179 4.86 -3.81 -10.68
N SER A 180 4.68 -2.56 -10.25
CA SER A 180 5.49 -1.42 -10.68
C SER A 180 6.95 -1.58 -10.27
N LEU A 181 7.19 -1.96 -9.01
CA LEU A 181 8.53 -2.26 -8.51
C LEU A 181 9.22 -3.35 -9.34
N ARG A 182 8.49 -4.43 -9.66
CA ARG A 182 9.06 -5.52 -10.45
C ARG A 182 9.34 -5.11 -11.90
N SER A 183 8.56 -4.17 -12.45
CA SER A 183 8.79 -3.58 -13.77
C SER A 183 9.99 -2.64 -13.80
N SER A 184 10.32 -1.96 -12.69
CA SER A 184 11.51 -1.08 -12.62
C SER A 184 12.84 -1.85 -12.49
N LEU A 185 12.81 -3.15 -12.22
CA LEU A 185 14.01 -3.97 -11.99
C LEU A 185 14.43 -4.71 -13.27
N GLU A 186 15.60 -4.35 -13.83
CA GLU A 186 16.09 -4.87 -15.12
C GLU A 186 16.29 -6.40 -15.15
N HIS A 187 16.58 -7.03 -14.01
CA HIS A 187 16.91 -8.45 -13.91
C HIS A 187 15.72 -9.35 -13.53
N LYS A 188 14.49 -8.83 -13.44
CA LYS A 188 13.31 -9.64 -13.08
C LYS A 188 12.27 -9.70 -14.19
N LYS A 189 11.78 -10.92 -14.44
CA LYS A 189 10.64 -11.15 -15.32
C LYS A 189 9.41 -10.44 -14.75
N GLU A 190 8.81 -9.56 -15.54
CA GLU A 190 7.55 -8.89 -15.21
C GLU A 190 6.45 -9.89 -14.85
N ILE A 191 5.51 -9.48 -13.99
CA ILE A 191 4.30 -10.28 -13.76
C ILE A 191 3.43 -10.10 -15.01
N SER A 192 3.20 -11.18 -15.74
CA SER A 192 2.29 -11.13 -16.88
C SER A 192 0.89 -10.76 -16.40
N PHE A 193 0.30 -9.76 -17.05
CA PHE A 193 -1.10 -9.41 -16.85
C PHE A 193 -1.95 -10.63 -17.25
N GLY A 194 -2.70 -11.20 -16.31
CA GLY A 194 -3.39 -12.47 -16.49
C GLY A 194 -3.61 -13.23 -15.19
N PHE A 195 -3.69 -14.57 -15.28
CA PHE A 195 -3.97 -15.44 -14.13
C PHE A 195 -2.99 -15.30 -12.94
N PRO A 196 -1.67 -15.06 -13.14
CA PRO A 196 -0.76 -14.76 -12.02
C PRO A 196 -1.08 -13.47 -11.27
N ALA A 197 -1.42 -12.39 -11.99
CA ALA A 197 -1.81 -11.12 -11.38
C ALA A 197 -3.16 -11.27 -10.65
N PHE A 198 -4.13 -11.95 -11.28
CA PHE A 198 -5.44 -12.21 -10.67
C PHE A 198 -5.34 -13.00 -9.37
N THR A 199 -4.59 -14.11 -9.36
CA THR A 199 -4.38 -14.92 -8.14
C THR A 199 -3.67 -14.14 -7.04
N TYR A 200 -2.72 -13.26 -7.41
CA TYR A 200 -2.05 -12.39 -6.44
C TYR A 200 -2.99 -11.33 -5.83
N VAL A 201 -3.82 -10.67 -6.66
CA VAL A 201 -4.86 -9.73 -6.18
C VAL A 201 -5.84 -10.45 -5.26
N LEU A 202 -6.33 -11.63 -5.64
CA LEU A 202 -7.28 -12.40 -4.85
C LEU A 202 -6.71 -12.79 -3.49
N TYR A 203 -5.46 -13.24 -3.46
CA TYR A 203 -4.72 -13.52 -2.22
C TYR A 203 -4.65 -12.29 -1.31
N LYS A 204 -4.20 -11.14 -1.84
CA LYS A 204 -4.08 -9.91 -1.04
C LYS A 204 -5.43 -9.42 -0.54
N LEU A 205 -6.44 -9.46 -1.40
CA LEU A 205 -7.83 -9.09 -1.09
C LEU A 205 -8.36 -9.90 0.10
N LEU A 206 -8.37 -11.23 -0.02
CA LEU A 206 -9.01 -12.09 0.96
C LEU A 206 -8.25 -12.14 2.30
N THR A 207 -6.91 -12.12 2.26
CA THR A 207 -6.10 -12.08 3.49
C THR A 207 -6.20 -10.73 4.21
N LEU A 208 -6.36 -9.63 3.47
CA LEU A 208 -6.60 -8.33 4.06
C LEU A 208 -8.01 -8.21 4.64
N THR A 209 -9.05 -8.65 3.90
CA THR A 209 -10.44 -8.63 4.36
C THR A 209 -10.61 -9.35 5.69
N SER A 210 -10.11 -10.59 5.77
CA SER A 210 -10.21 -11.41 7.00
C SER A 210 -9.51 -10.74 8.19
N TRP A 211 -8.38 -10.09 7.95
CA TRP A 211 -7.63 -9.40 8.97
C TRP A 211 -8.27 -8.09 9.44
N ILE A 212 -8.72 -7.24 8.52
CA ILE A 212 -9.46 -6.02 8.85
C ILE A 212 -10.68 -6.38 9.70
N LEU A 213 -11.41 -7.42 9.31
CA LEU A 213 -12.58 -7.86 10.07
C LEU A 213 -12.21 -8.42 11.46
N SER A 214 -11.07 -9.12 11.58
CA SER A 214 -10.52 -9.54 12.88
C SER A 214 -10.20 -8.33 13.78
N LEU A 215 -9.54 -7.32 13.21
CA LEU A 215 -9.19 -6.09 13.94
C LEU A 215 -10.43 -5.31 14.39
N VAL A 216 -11.46 -5.24 13.55
CA VAL A 216 -12.74 -4.61 13.90
C VAL A 216 -13.43 -5.38 15.03
N PHE A 217 -13.41 -6.72 15.00
CA PHE A 217 -13.92 -7.53 16.11
C PHE A 217 -13.18 -7.23 17.41
N LEU A 218 -11.85 -7.19 17.37
CA LEU A 218 -11.06 -6.88 18.56
C LEU A 218 -11.37 -5.48 19.10
N LEU A 219 -11.51 -4.48 18.22
CA LEU A 219 -11.92 -3.11 18.57
C LEU A 219 -13.32 -3.09 19.20
N ALA A 220 -14.26 -3.84 18.64
CA ALA A 220 -15.61 -3.97 19.18
C ALA A 220 -15.63 -4.68 20.54
N CYS A 221 -14.70 -5.60 20.80
CA CYS A 221 -14.59 -6.33 22.06
C CYS A 221 -14.01 -5.44 23.17
N ASN A 222 -12.86 -4.80 22.93
CA ASN A 222 -12.25 -3.86 23.88
C ASN A 222 -11.21 -2.95 23.20
N VAL A 223 -11.41 -1.63 23.28
CA VAL A 223 -10.53 -0.63 22.66
C VAL A 223 -9.09 -0.66 23.21
N TYR A 224 -8.91 -0.95 24.51
CA TYR A 224 -7.59 -1.01 25.13
C TYR A 224 -6.82 -2.24 24.70
N ILE A 225 -7.49 -3.41 24.61
CA ILE A 225 -6.87 -4.64 24.09
C ILE A 225 -6.49 -4.44 22.62
N PHE A 226 -7.38 -3.84 21.82
CA PHE A 226 -7.10 -3.49 20.43
C PHE A 226 -5.87 -2.58 20.30
N ALA A 227 -5.80 -1.49 21.07
CA ALA A 227 -4.69 -0.55 21.03
C ALA A 227 -3.36 -1.21 21.46
N ALA A 228 -3.39 -2.01 22.52
CA ALA A 228 -2.22 -2.76 22.99
C ALA A 228 -1.75 -3.76 21.93
N PHE A 229 -2.68 -4.50 21.32
CA PHE A 229 -2.38 -5.48 20.27
C PHE A 229 -1.74 -4.83 19.04
N LEU A 230 -2.32 -3.73 18.52
CA LEU A 230 -1.72 -2.99 17.41
C LEU A 230 -0.33 -2.44 17.75
N SER A 231 -0.14 -1.94 18.97
CA SER A 231 1.15 -1.43 19.43
C SER A 231 2.21 -2.52 19.45
N ILE A 232 1.87 -3.72 19.95
CA ILE A 232 2.77 -4.88 19.95
C ILE A 232 3.12 -5.29 18.51
N LEU A 233 2.13 -5.40 17.62
CA LEU A 233 2.37 -5.74 16.22
C LEU A 233 3.28 -4.73 15.52
N TRP A 234 3.08 -3.44 15.79
CA TRP A 234 3.90 -2.39 15.22
C TRP A 234 5.34 -2.47 15.74
N ILE A 235 5.55 -2.70 17.04
CA ILE A 235 6.89 -2.90 17.61
C ILE A 235 7.57 -4.13 17.00
N LEU A 236 6.86 -5.25 16.84
CA LEU A 236 7.39 -6.45 16.18
C LEU A 236 7.77 -6.18 14.73
N GLY A 237 6.92 -5.46 13.99
CA GLY A 237 7.19 -5.02 12.62
C GLY A 237 8.40 -4.09 12.53
N LEU A 238 8.57 -3.20 13.52
CA LEU A 238 9.71 -2.28 13.62
C LEU A 238 11.02 -3.05 13.87
N CYS A 239 11.02 -3.96 14.84
CA CYS A 239 12.15 -4.85 15.11
C CYS A 239 12.53 -5.67 13.88
N TRP A 240 11.53 -6.19 13.15
CA TRP A 240 11.76 -6.89 11.89
C TRP A 240 12.39 -5.98 10.83
N ALA A 241 11.83 -4.79 10.59
CA ALA A 241 12.35 -3.84 9.61
C ALA A 241 13.80 -3.41 9.93
N TRP A 242 14.14 -3.23 11.21
CA TRP A 242 15.52 -2.97 11.63
C TRP A 242 16.45 -4.15 11.37
N LYS A 243 16.03 -5.37 11.72
CA LYS A 243 16.80 -6.59 11.48
C LYS A 243 17.08 -6.80 10.00
N GLN A 244 16.16 -6.36 9.13
CA GLN A 244 16.32 -6.47 7.69
C GLN A 244 17.41 -5.54 7.12
N ASN A 245 17.89 -4.52 7.85
CA ASN A 245 18.92 -3.58 7.38
C ASN A 245 18.61 -3.06 5.97
N THR A 246 17.52 -2.32 5.85
CA THR A 246 17.03 -1.75 4.60
C THR A 246 17.92 -0.58 4.14
N GLU A 247 18.05 -0.41 2.82
CA GLU A 247 18.86 0.63 2.16
C GLU A 247 18.05 1.35 1.06
N PHE A 248 16.84 1.79 1.41
CA PHE A 248 15.91 2.38 0.44
C PHE A 248 16.19 3.85 0.15
N CYS A 249 16.61 4.58 1.18
CA CYS A 249 16.81 6.02 1.16
C CYS A 249 18.29 6.38 1.23
N THR A 250 18.67 7.43 0.50
CA THR A 250 20.04 7.99 0.50
C THR A 250 20.47 8.53 1.87
N LYS A 251 19.50 9.03 2.65
CA LYS A 251 19.76 9.67 3.96
C LYS A 251 19.26 8.78 5.09
N MET A 252 20.11 8.63 6.11
CA MET A 252 19.79 7.86 7.32
C MET A 252 18.48 8.28 8.01
N ARG A 253 18.19 9.60 8.10
CA ARG A 253 16.93 10.08 8.71
C ARG A 253 15.69 9.64 7.93
N LEU A 254 15.78 9.62 6.60
CA LEU A 254 14.69 9.18 5.74
C LEU A 254 14.52 7.66 5.77
N GLU A 255 15.64 6.94 5.92
CA GLU A 255 15.62 5.49 6.10
C GLU A 255 14.94 5.07 7.42
N ILE A 256 15.18 5.80 8.51
CA ILE A 256 14.48 5.58 9.78
C ILE A 256 12.97 5.79 9.60
N LEU A 257 12.57 6.88 8.92
CA LEU A 257 11.15 7.13 8.62
C LEU A 257 10.56 6.02 7.75
N TYR A 258 11.30 5.51 6.77
CA TYR A 258 10.88 4.40 5.92
C TYR A 258 10.60 3.15 6.75
N ARG A 259 11.52 2.77 7.65
CA ARG A 259 11.34 1.61 8.53
C ARG A 259 10.12 1.77 9.45
N ILE A 260 9.85 2.98 9.95
CA ILE A 260 8.65 3.31 10.73
C ILE A 260 7.37 3.06 9.91
N VAL A 261 7.32 3.57 8.68
CA VAL A 261 6.16 3.39 7.79
C VAL A 261 5.98 1.93 7.40
N VAL A 262 7.05 1.23 7.07
CA VAL A 262 7.03 -0.21 6.77
C VAL A 262 6.51 -1.00 7.97
N ALA A 263 6.90 -0.65 9.19
CA ALA A 263 6.36 -1.30 10.39
C ALA A 263 4.83 -1.13 10.49
N VAL A 264 4.29 0.03 10.12
CA VAL A 264 2.82 0.23 10.03
C VAL A 264 2.21 -0.66 8.95
N ILE A 265 2.81 -0.74 7.76
CA ILE A 265 2.31 -1.60 6.68
C ILE A 265 2.30 -3.07 7.13
N LEU A 266 3.34 -3.52 7.83
CA LEU A 266 3.46 -4.90 8.33
C LEU A 266 2.38 -5.30 9.34
N VAL A 267 1.77 -4.33 10.04
CA VAL A 267 0.58 -4.58 10.88
C VAL A 267 -0.59 -5.06 10.03
N PHE A 268 -0.72 -4.60 8.79
CA PHE A 268 -1.88 -4.88 7.93
C PHE A 268 -1.61 -5.90 6.84
N THR A 269 -0.41 -5.97 6.26
CA THR A 269 -0.09 -6.91 5.19
C THR A 269 1.40 -7.23 5.17
N PHE A 270 1.73 -8.43 4.66
CA PHE A 270 3.12 -8.77 4.41
C PHE A 270 3.70 -7.85 3.32
N PHE A 271 4.78 -7.15 3.68
CA PHE A 271 5.55 -6.23 2.83
C PHE A 271 7.02 -6.67 2.84
N ASN A 272 7.58 -6.94 1.66
CA ASN A 272 8.88 -7.59 1.50
C ASN A 272 10.06 -6.60 1.46
N VAL A 273 10.40 -6.06 2.62
CA VAL A 273 11.35 -4.94 2.78
C VAL A 273 12.79 -5.19 2.30
N LYS A 274 13.26 -6.45 2.26
CA LYS A 274 14.65 -6.79 1.90
C LYS A 274 14.77 -7.65 0.65
N GLY A 275 13.65 -8.02 0.06
CA GLY A 275 13.60 -8.76 -1.18
C GLY A 275 13.94 -10.21 -1.09
N GLN A 276 15.04 -10.58 -0.44
CA GLN A 276 15.65 -11.91 -0.55
C GLN A 276 14.92 -12.99 0.25
N ARG A 277 14.77 -14.19 -0.34
CA ARG A 277 14.22 -15.42 0.29
C ARG A 277 12.89 -15.20 1.00
N THR A 278 11.83 -14.97 0.24
CA THR A 278 10.49 -14.64 0.77
C THR A 278 9.76 -15.80 1.43
N ARG A 279 10.08 -17.06 1.10
CA ARG A 279 9.31 -18.25 1.53
C ARG A 279 9.23 -18.44 3.05
N ILE A 280 10.34 -18.26 3.77
CA ILE A 280 10.35 -18.44 5.23
C ILE A 280 9.66 -17.24 5.92
N PRO A 281 10.04 -15.97 5.64
CA PRO A 281 9.35 -14.81 6.21
C PRO A 281 7.85 -14.79 5.96
N ILE A 282 7.40 -15.14 4.75
CA ILE A 282 5.97 -15.14 4.43
C ILE A 282 5.24 -16.27 5.18
N SER A 283 5.84 -17.45 5.29
CA SER A 283 5.28 -18.57 6.05
C SER A 283 5.12 -18.18 7.53
N VAL A 284 6.19 -17.67 8.16
CA VAL A 284 6.15 -17.22 9.56
C VAL A 284 5.09 -16.14 9.78
N TYR A 285 5.04 -15.15 8.87
CA TYR A 285 4.07 -14.05 8.97
C TYR A 285 2.62 -14.55 8.90
N TYR A 286 2.27 -15.38 7.91
CA TYR A 286 0.90 -15.85 7.75
C TYR A 286 0.51 -16.92 8.77
N THR A 287 1.45 -17.74 9.26
CA THR A 287 1.20 -18.63 10.40
C THR A 287 0.86 -17.82 11.65
N PHE A 288 1.67 -16.82 11.99
CA PHE A 288 1.38 -15.92 13.11
C PHE A 288 0.02 -15.22 12.92
N ARG A 289 -0.28 -14.75 11.72
CA ARG A 289 -1.54 -14.08 11.38
C ARG A 289 -2.76 -14.98 11.59
N VAL A 290 -2.69 -16.24 11.15
CA VAL A 290 -3.77 -17.23 11.37
C VAL A 290 -3.98 -17.48 12.86
N LEU A 291 -2.89 -17.68 13.62
CA LEU A 291 -2.97 -17.89 15.08
C LEU A 291 -3.57 -16.67 15.78
N ALA A 292 -3.16 -15.46 15.40
CA ALA A 292 -3.71 -14.21 15.94
C ALA A 292 -5.21 -14.06 15.62
N THR A 293 -5.64 -14.35 14.38
CA THR A 293 -7.06 -14.32 14.01
C THR A 293 -7.88 -15.32 14.83
N ILE A 294 -7.40 -16.54 15.01
CA ILE A 294 -8.06 -17.55 15.85
C ILE A 294 -8.16 -17.05 17.30
N GLY A 295 -7.08 -16.51 17.86
CA GLY A 295 -7.07 -15.95 19.22
C GLY A 295 -8.06 -14.81 19.40
N ILE A 296 -8.17 -13.89 18.42
CA ILE A 296 -9.14 -12.80 18.45
C ILE A 296 -10.58 -13.33 18.42
N LEU A 297 -10.88 -14.31 17.55
CA LEU A 297 -12.21 -14.92 17.47
C LEU A 297 -12.61 -15.58 18.79
N ILE A 298 -11.69 -16.34 19.39
CA ILE A 298 -11.91 -17.00 20.69
C ILE A 298 -12.16 -15.95 21.77
N LEU A 299 -11.31 -14.93 21.86
CA LEU A 299 -11.46 -13.85 22.84
C LEU A 299 -12.82 -13.16 22.70
N CYS A 300 -13.21 -12.83 21.47
CA CYS A 300 -14.48 -12.15 21.21
C CYS A 300 -15.70 -13.04 21.47
N PHE A 301 -15.59 -14.35 21.27
CA PHE A 301 -16.64 -15.30 21.65
C PHE A 301 -16.85 -15.34 23.17
N PHE A 302 -15.77 -15.30 23.97
CA PHE A 302 -15.87 -15.35 25.43
C PHE A 302 -16.24 -14.03 26.09
N VAL A 303 -15.81 -12.89 25.52
CA VAL A 303 -15.96 -11.58 26.16
C VAL A 303 -17.33 -10.96 25.90
N LYS A 304 -18.01 -11.30 24.78
CA LYS A 304 -19.16 -10.54 24.33
C LYS A 304 -20.44 -11.37 24.19
N ASP A 305 -21.11 -11.54 25.32
CA ASP A 305 -22.43 -12.19 25.46
C ASP A 305 -23.59 -11.35 24.88
N SER A 306 -23.37 -10.06 24.58
CA SER A 306 -24.43 -9.05 24.41
C SER A 306 -24.59 -8.42 23.02
N LEU A 307 -23.91 -8.93 21.98
CA LEU A 307 -24.06 -8.42 20.61
C LEU A 307 -25.12 -9.22 19.84
N ASN A 308 -25.77 -8.58 18.87
CA ASN A 308 -26.72 -9.23 17.95
C ASN A 308 -26.10 -10.49 17.34
N HIS A 309 -26.57 -11.66 17.79
CA HIS A 309 -25.96 -12.95 17.48
C HIS A 309 -25.91 -13.21 15.96
N ASN A 310 -26.91 -12.74 15.21
CA ASN A 310 -27.00 -12.98 13.76
C ASN A 310 -25.92 -12.25 12.96
N LEU A 311 -25.66 -10.97 13.25
CA LEU A 311 -24.71 -10.16 12.48
C LEU A 311 -23.27 -10.61 12.75
N ILE A 312 -22.92 -10.90 14.01
CA ILE A 312 -21.59 -11.44 14.35
C ILE A 312 -21.39 -12.78 13.66
N THR A 313 -22.38 -13.67 13.70
CA THR A 313 -22.25 -15.00 13.09
C THR A 313 -21.96 -14.88 11.59
N ILE A 314 -22.66 -13.98 10.88
CA ILE A 314 -22.41 -13.72 9.46
C ILE A 314 -20.98 -13.20 9.24
N PHE A 315 -20.53 -12.20 10.01
CA PHE A 315 -19.17 -11.66 9.86
C PHE A 315 -18.09 -12.69 10.25
N SER A 316 -18.31 -13.51 11.27
CA SER A 316 -17.40 -14.59 11.67
C SER A 316 -17.26 -15.65 10.57
N ILE A 317 -18.38 -16.07 9.96
CA ILE A 317 -18.38 -16.98 8.81
C ILE A 317 -17.61 -16.35 7.64
N ALA A 318 -17.94 -15.10 7.29
CA ALA A 318 -17.26 -14.38 6.20
C ALA A 318 -15.75 -14.24 6.46
N LEU A 319 -15.35 -13.98 7.69
CA LEU A 319 -13.95 -13.89 8.12
C LEU A 319 -13.21 -15.21 7.92
N VAL A 320 -13.78 -16.33 8.40
CA VAL A 320 -13.16 -17.66 8.28
C VAL A 320 -13.07 -18.09 6.81
N LEU A 321 -14.12 -17.87 6.03
CA LEU A 321 -14.13 -18.14 4.60
C LEU A 321 -13.08 -17.31 3.85
N ALA A 322 -13.01 -16.00 4.12
CA ALA A 322 -12.02 -15.11 3.51
C ALA A 322 -10.59 -15.52 3.89
N LEU A 323 -10.34 -15.91 5.15
CA LEU A 323 -9.02 -16.37 5.58
C LEU A 323 -8.64 -17.67 4.85
N GLY A 324 -9.52 -18.66 4.84
CA GLY A 324 -9.29 -19.95 4.18
C GLY A 324 -9.01 -19.80 2.69
N LEU A 325 -9.87 -19.08 1.97
CA LEU A 325 -9.72 -18.81 0.54
C LEU A 325 -8.48 -17.96 0.24
N GLY A 326 -8.13 -17.01 1.13
CA GLY A 326 -6.93 -16.19 1.02
C GLY A 326 -5.65 -17.00 1.15
N ILE A 327 -5.57 -17.92 2.12
CA ILE A 327 -4.43 -18.82 2.29
C ILE A 327 -4.34 -19.83 1.12
N MET A 328 -5.48 -20.36 0.65
CA MET A 328 -5.50 -21.22 -0.54
C MET A 328 -4.97 -20.48 -1.77
N SER A 329 -5.39 -19.23 -1.99
CA SER A 329 -4.91 -18.39 -3.08
C SER A 329 -3.41 -18.06 -2.95
N LEU A 330 -2.92 -17.85 -1.72
CA LEU A 330 -1.50 -17.65 -1.44
C LEU A 330 -0.68 -18.89 -1.84
N ILE A 331 -1.11 -20.08 -1.40
CA ILE A 331 -0.44 -21.35 -1.73
C ILE A 331 -0.45 -21.57 -3.25
N LEU A 332 -1.60 -21.36 -3.89
CA LEU A 332 -1.73 -21.48 -5.35
C LEU A 332 -0.78 -20.54 -6.09
N TYR A 333 -0.68 -19.29 -5.66
CA TYR A 333 0.25 -18.31 -6.23
C TYR A 333 1.71 -18.76 -6.05
N TYR A 334 2.09 -19.19 -4.86
CA TYR A 334 3.46 -19.62 -4.57
C TYR A 334 3.85 -20.93 -5.25
N PHE A 335 2.90 -21.83 -5.46
CA PHE A 335 3.13 -23.11 -6.10
C PHE A 335 3.13 -23.02 -7.64
N LEU A 336 2.32 -22.17 -8.25
CA LEU A 336 2.22 -22.11 -9.72
C LEU A 336 2.96 -20.94 -10.35
N PHE A 337 3.02 -19.80 -9.67
CA PHE A 337 3.42 -18.52 -10.30
C PHE A 337 4.64 -17.88 -9.66
N HIS A 338 5.08 -18.33 -8.49
CA HIS A 338 6.27 -17.76 -7.88
C HIS A 338 7.53 -18.21 -8.64
N PRO A 339 8.36 -17.25 -9.12
CA PRO A 339 9.43 -17.49 -10.09
C PRO A 339 10.56 -18.42 -9.60
N THR A 340 10.63 -18.76 -8.30
CA THR A 340 11.62 -19.72 -7.77
C THR A 340 11.41 -21.17 -8.20
N LEU A 341 10.30 -21.52 -8.85
CA LEU A 341 10.13 -22.85 -9.46
C LEU A 341 10.73 -22.95 -10.87
N HIS A 342 11.00 -21.81 -11.53
CA HIS A 342 11.44 -21.80 -12.93
C HIS A 342 12.82 -21.20 -13.20
N SER A 343 13.47 -20.51 -12.25
CA SER A 343 14.89 -20.16 -12.38
C SER A 343 15.72 -20.97 -11.38
N LYS A 344 16.52 -21.90 -11.91
CA LYS A 344 17.60 -22.56 -11.20
C LYS A 344 18.84 -21.66 -11.08
N ASP A 345 18.76 -20.44 -11.61
CA ASP A 345 19.79 -19.42 -11.52
C ASP A 345 19.31 -18.16 -10.80
N GLN A 346 20.19 -17.72 -9.90
CA GLN A 346 20.29 -16.45 -9.17
C GLN A 346 19.39 -16.20 -7.94
N ASN A 347 20.11 -16.22 -6.81
CA ASN A 347 19.83 -15.87 -5.41
C ASN A 347 19.22 -14.48 -5.10
N GLN A 348 18.46 -13.85 -5.99
CA GLN A 348 17.98 -12.48 -5.73
C GLN A 348 16.45 -12.37 -5.88
N ASP A 349 15.75 -12.63 -4.78
CA ASP A 349 14.43 -12.03 -4.60
C ASP A 349 14.64 -10.52 -4.33
N ALA A 350 13.97 -9.67 -5.09
CA ALA A 350 14.25 -8.24 -5.15
C ALA A 350 13.47 -7.47 -4.09
N VAL A 351 14.11 -6.41 -3.64
CA VAL A 351 13.82 -5.69 -2.43
C VAL A 351 12.72 -4.67 -2.66
N ASP A 352 11.69 -4.65 -1.81
CA ASP A 352 10.71 -3.55 -1.73
C ASP A 352 11.36 -2.21 -1.29
N GLY A 353 12.69 -2.20 -1.18
CA GLY A 353 13.52 -1.09 -0.74
C GLY A 353 14.97 -1.07 -1.27
N HIS A 354 15.35 -1.81 -2.32
CA HIS A 354 16.72 -1.75 -2.89
C HIS A 354 16.58 -1.73 -4.40
N VAL A 355 16.41 -0.52 -4.91
CA VAL A 355 16.78 -0.23 -6.29
C VAL A 355 18.29 -0.29 -6.28
N GLU A 356 18.87 -1.35 -6.85
CA GLU A 356 20.28 -1.34 -7.23
C GLU A 356 20.38 -0.29 -8.34
N ARG A 357 20.53 0.96 -7.89
CA ARG A 357 20.49 2.15 -8.70
C ARG A 357 21.82 2.18 -9.41
N ILE A 358 21.92 1.49 -10.54
CA ILE A 358 22.88 1.85 -11.59
C ILE A 358 22.41 3.21 -12.11
N ARG A 359 22.67 4.24 -11.28
CA ARG A 359 22.48 5.65 -11.59
C ARG A 359 23.68 6.01 -12.44
N SER A 360 23.63 5.62 -13.71
CA SER A 360 24.58 6.12 -14.68
C SER A 360 24.39 7.64 -14.76
N HIS A 361 25.44 8.35 -14.34
CA HIS A 361 25.63 9.78 -14.48
C HIS A 361 25.39 10.20 -15.94
N TYR A 362 24.19 10.62 -16.33
CA TYR A 362 23.97 11.26 -17.64
C TYR A 362 22.84 12.31 -17.59
N PHE A 363 23.11 13.42 -16.89
CA PHE A 363 22.64 14.73 -17.33
C PHE A 363 23.77 15.36 -18.16
N LEU A 364 23.75 15.10 -19.46
CA LEU A 364 24.32 15.99 -20.45
C LEU A 364 23.18 16.37 -21.40
N ASN A 365 22.93 17.67 -21.47
CA ASN A 365 22.09 18.41 -22.41
C ASN A 365 20.64 17.95 -22.62
N GLN A 366 19.69 18.69 -22.02
CA GLN A 366 18.65 19.47 -22.72
C GLN A 366 17.66 20.11 -21.75
#